data_AF-A0A839JWZ5-F1
#
_entry.id   AF-A0A839JWZ5-F1
#
_cell.length_a   1.000
_cell.length_b   1.000
_cell.length_c   1.000
_cell.angle_alpha   90.00
_cell.angle_beta   90.00
_cell.angle_gamma   90.00
#
_symmetry.space_group_name_H-M   'P 1'
#
loop_
_entity.id
_entity.type
_entity.pdbx_description
1 polymer ?
#
loop_
_entity_poly.entity_id
_entity_poly.type
_entity_poly.pdbx_seq_one_letter_code
_entity_poly.pdbx_strand_id
1 'polypeptide(L)'
;MLIDTLNECIIDMKTVREMETASADTKKQATADYNFKQLILSLKQMIDEVNLAVENSEFRPSENVVSALKSFLGACDKIVQAGAANSATTQYISSESKKLYAVIGREWAEHYSKTTVNILNLLDTVKGIIPDESRATYAANKIKKAATWNTTIDNYNFLKQGMDEADKILEDLELDEDSDILTFLKLVSEGKATLLNITEEILLWIKSEGLSDKIKLTF
;
A
#
# COMPACT_ATOMS: atom_id res chain seq x y z
N MET A 1 -46.19 -57.95 8.39
CA MET A 1 -45.74 -57.70 7.00
C MET A 1 -45.85 -56.23 6.60
N LEU A 2 -47.03 -55.66 6.37
CA LEU A 2 -47.16 -54.24 5.95
C LEU A 2 -46.65 -53.23 7.00
N ILE A 3 -46.93 -53.48 8.28
CA ILE A 3 -46.46 -52.64 9.39
C ILE A 3 -44.93 -52.73 9.55
N ASP A 4 -44.36 -53.91 9.33
CA ASP A 4 -42.91 -54.13 9.42
C ASP A 4 -42.18 -53.39 8.28
N THR A 5 -42.70 -53.48 7.05
CA THR A 5 -42.18 -52.73 5.90
C THR A 5 -42.27 -51.22 6.11
N LEU A 6 -43.37 -50.72 6.69
CA LEU A 6 -43.51 -49.29 7.01
C LEU A 6 -42.47 -48.83 8.04
N ASN A 7 -42.23 -49.65 9.07
CA ASN A 7 -41.22 -49.35 10.10
C ASN A 7 -39.80 -49.33 9.51
N GLU A 8 -39.49 -50.24 8.60
CA GLU A 8 -38.22 -50.29 7.88
C GLU A 8 -38.01 -49.03 7.03
N CYS A 9 -39.01 -48.61 6.24
CA CYS A 9 -38.94 -47.35 5.48
C CYS A 9 -38.73 -46.10 6.38
N ILE A 10 -39.31 -46.06 7.58
CA ILE A 10 -39.09 -44.95 8.52
C ILE A 10 -37.64 -44.90 9.01
N ILE A 11 -37.03 -46.06 9.26
CA ILE A 11 -35.62 -46.15 9.67
C ILE A 11 -34.71 -45.70 8.52
N ASP A 12 -34.98 -46.16 7.30
CA ASP A 12 -34.22 -45.76 6.11
C ASP A 12 -34.31 -44.25 5.87
N MET A 13 -35.50 -43.66 5.97
CA MET A 13 -35.68 -42.20 5.82
C MET A 13 -34.93 -41.40 6.88
N LYS A 14 -34.89 -41.87 8.14
CA LYS A 14 -34.10 -41.22 9.20
C LYS A 14 -32.61 -41.29 8.86
N THR A 15 -32.13 -42.46 8.43
CA THR A 15 -30.74 -42.69 8.03
C THR A 15 -30.35 -41.78 6.85
N VAL A 16 -31.19 -41.68 5.83
CA VAL A 16 -30.98 -40.76 4.68
C VAL A 16 -30.90 -39.32 5.15
N ARG A 17 -31.81 -38.88 6.03
CA ARG A 17 -31.81 -37.51 6.56
C ARG A 17 -30.57 -37.20 7.41
N GLU A 18 -30.08 -38.16 8.18
CA GLU A 18 -28.84 -38.03 8.95
C GLU A 18 -27.62 -37.90 8.02
N MET A 19 -27.55 -38.72 6.97
CA MET A 19 -26.50 -38.63 5.95
C MET A 19 -26.55 -37.29 5.18
N GLU A 20 -27.74 -36.81 4.80
CA GLU A 20 -27.92 -35.50 4.16
C GLU A 20 -27.46 -34.36 5.06
N THR A 21 -27.78 -34.43 6.36
CA THR A 21 -27.36 -33.43 7.35
C THR A 21 -25.83 -33.43 7.52
N ALA A 22 -25.22 -34.61 7.69
CA ALA A 22 -23.77 -34.75 7.79
C ALA A 22 -23.05 -34.27 6.52
N SER A 23 -23.61 -34.55 5.34
CA SER A 23 -23.11 -34.07 4.05
C SER A 23 -23.19 -32.54 3.93
N ALA A 24 -24.32 -31.94 4.33
CA ALA A 24 -24.51 -30.51 4.34
C ALA A 24 -23.54 -29.79 5.29
N ASP A 25 -23.31 -30.34 6.49
CA ASP A 25 -22.40 -29.76 7.47
C ASP A 25 -20.93 -29.91 7.03
N THR A 26 -20.56 -31.03 6.40
CA THR A 26 -19.24 -31.20 5.78
C THR A 26 -18.98 -30.14 4.71
N LYS A 27 -19.96 -29.87 3.85
CA LYS A 27 -19.86 -28.83 2.81
C LYS A 27 -19.73 -27.43 3.39
N LYS A 28 -20.48 -27.12 4.45
CA LYS A 28 -20.37 -25.83 5.16
C LYS A 28 -18.98 -25.66 5.78
N GLN A 29 -18.47 -26.69 6.44
CA GLN A 29 -17.14 -26.66 7.07
C GLN A 29 -16.04 -26.44 6.02
N ALA A 30 -16.06 -27.21 4.93
CA ALA A 30 -15.09 -27.04 3.83
C ALA A 30 -15.12 -25.62 3.23
N THR A 31 -16.31 -25.02 3.13
CA THR A 31 -16.46 -23.63 2.66
C THR A 31 -15.87 -22.63 3.67
N ALA A 32 -16.12 -22.83 4.97
CA ALA A 32 -15.58 -21.99 6.03
C ALA A 32 -14.04 -22.06 6.07
N ASP A 33 -13.47 -23.26 5.98
CA ASP A 33 -12.03 -23.48 5.98
C ASP A 33 -11.37 -22.88 4.73
N TYR A 34 -11.99 -23.03 3.56
CA TYR A 34 -11.53 -22.40 2.34
C TYR A 34 -11.50 -20.87 2.47
N ASN A 35 -12.59 -20.26 2.95
CA ASN A 35 -12.67 -18.82 3.15
C ASN A 35 -11.65 -18.33 4.17
N PHE A 36 -11.45 -19.06 5.26
CA PHE A 36 -10.43 -18.75 6.26
C PHE A 36 -9.02 -18.81 5.66
N LYS A 37 -8.72 -19.83 4.85
CA LYS A 37 -7.44 -19.90 4.12
C LYS A 37 -7.21 -18.68 3.23
N GLN A 38 -8.24 -18.21 2.51
CA GLN A 38 -8.14 -17.00 1.70
C GLN A 38 -7.86 -15.76 2.56
N LEU A 39 -8.50 -15.65 3.72
CA LEU A 39 -8.24 -14.54 4.66
C LEU A 39 -6.79 -14.53 5.16
N ILE A 40 -6.21 -15.69 5.47
CA ILE A 40 -4.80 -15.80 5.87
C ILE A 40 -3.88 -15.32 4.74
N LEU A 41 -4.14 -15.71 3.49
CA LEU A 41 -3.37 -15.26 2.33
C LEU A 41 -3.48 -13.73 2.15
N SER A 42 -4.69 -13.17 2.25
CA SER A 42 -4.90 -11.73 2.15
C SER A 42 -4.26 -10.94 3.29
N LEU A 43 -4.23 -11.50 4.52
CA LEU A 43 -3.56 -10.89 5.66
C LEU A 43 -2.04 -10.92 5.49
N LYS A 44 -1.50 -12.05 5.02
CA LYS A 44 -0.06 -12.13 4.68
C LYS A 44 0.31 -11.08 3.65
N GLN A 45 -0.47 -10.97 2.57
CA GLN A 45 -0.24 -9.95 1.55
C GLN A 45 -0.28 -8.53 2.14
N MET A 46 -1.27 -8.22 2.99
CA MET A 46 -1.36 -6.91 3.66
C MET A 46 -0.09 -6.61 4.47
N ILE A 47 0.41 -7.59 5.23
CA ILE A 47 1.62 -7.43 6.04
C ILE A 47 2.84 -7.20 5.14
N ASP A 48 2.98 -7.98 4.07
CA ASP A 48 4.08 -7.85 3.12
C ASP A 48 4.06 -6.47 2.42
N GLU A 49 2.87 -5.96 2.05
CA GLU A 49 2.67 -4.62 1.50
C GLU A 49 3.04 -3.51 2.50
N VAL A 50 2.60 -3.64 3.76
CA VAL A 50 2.94 -2.69 4.83
C VAL A 50 4.43 -2.67 5.10
N ASN A 51 5.07 -3.83 5.17
CA ASN A 51 6.52 -3.93 5.38
C ASN A 51 7.28 -3.27 4.24
N LEU A 52 6.92 -3.56 2.99
CA LEU A 52 7.58 -2.92 1.84
C LEU A 52 7.34 -1.42 1.78
N ALA A 53 6.15 -0.94 2.16
CA ALA A 53 5.93 0.49 2.30
C ALA A 53 6.85 1.09 3.37
N VAL A 54 7.01 0.44 4.53
CA VAL A 54 7.89 0.92 5.62
C VAL A 54 9.38 0.87 5.25
N GLU A 55 9.81 -0.14 4.51
CA GLU A 55 11.20 -0.34 4.09
C GLU A 55 11.59 0.60 2.94
N ASN A 56 10.69 0.80 1.98
CA ASN A 56 10.94 1.56 0.76
C ASN A 56 10.43 3.00 0.82
N SER A 57 9.74 3.38 1.90
CA SER A 57 9.34 4.75 2.16
C SER A 57 9.37 5.02 3.65
N GLU A 58 9.52 6.28 4.04
CA GLU A 58 9.47 6.68 5.46
C GLU A 58 8.06 6.52 6.07
N PHE A 59 7.16 5.82 5.40
CA PHE A 59 5.84 5.48 5.90
C PHE A 59 5.94 4.77 7.24
N ARG A 60 5.15 5.25 8.20
CA ARG A 60 5.00 4.65 9.52
C ARG A 60 3.51 4.47 9.77
N PRO A 61 2.98 3.23 9.70
CA PRO A 61 1.60 2.96 10.02
C PRO A 61 1.27 3.43 11.43
N SER A 62 0.04 3.90 11.65
CA SER A 62 -0.39 4.32 12.98
C SER A 62 -0.40 3.16 13.99
N GLU A 63 -0.31 3.48 15.28
CA GLU A 63 -0.47 2.48 16.36
C GLU A 63 -1.80 1.72 16.26
N ASN A 64 -2.84 2.36 15.71
CA ASN A 64 -4.13 1.73 15.45
C ASN A 64 -4.03 0.64 14.38
N VAL A 65 -3.33 0.90 13.28
CA VAL A 65 -3.09 -0.10 12.22
C VAL A 65 -2.28 -1.27 12.79
N VAL A 66 -1.20 -1.00 13.52
CA VAL A 66 -0.36 -2.03 14.13
C VAL A 66 -1.15 -2.88 15.13
N SER A 67 -1.95 -2.25 15.98
CA SER A 67 -2.78 -2.93 16.98
C SER A 67 -3.87 -3.78 16.34
N ALA A 68 -4.47 -3.28 15.24
CA ALA A 68 -5.44 -4.05 14.46
C ALA A 68 -4.79 -5.29 13.82
N LEU A 69 -3.62 -5.16 13.18
CA LEU A 69 -2.87 -6.28 12.60
C LEU A 69 -2.54 -7.35 13.66
N LYS A 70 -2.09 -6.94 14.86
CA LYS A 70 -1.83 -7.86 15.98
C LYS A 70 -3.10 -8.58 16.44
N SER A 71 -4.20 -7.85 16.57
CA SER A 71 -5.51 -8.41 16.94
C SER A 71 -6.00 -9.42 15.91
N PHE A 72 -5.76 -9.15 14.63
CA PHE A 72 -6.02 -10.05 13.51
C PHE A 72 -5.26 -11.36 13.61
N LEU A 73 -3.95 -11.28 13.81
CA LEU A 73 -3.10 -12.46 13.97
C LEU A 73 -3.56 -13.31 15.18
N GLY A 74 -3.91 -12.66 16.29
CA GLY A 74 -4.46 -13.35 17.46
C GLY A 74 -5.83 -14.02 17.22
N ALA A 75 -6.70 -13.41 16.41
CA ALA A 75 -7.98 -14.02 16.02
C ALA A 75 -7.77 -15.24 15.11
N CYS A 76 -6.83 -15.15 14.17
CA CYS A 76 -6.45 -16.27 13.30
C CYS A 76 -5.83 -17.43 14.08
N ASP A 77 -4.93 -17.15 15.03
CA ASP A 77 -4.30 -18.17 15.88
C ASP A 77 -5.33 -18.97 16.68
N LYS A 78 -6.34 -18.30 17.26
CA LYS A 78 -7.45 -18.97 17.95
C LYS A 78 -8.23 -19.94 17.06
N ILE A 79 -8.46 -19.59 15.79
CA ILE A 79 -9.14 -20.48 14.83
C ILE A 79 -8.27 -21.69 14.51
N VAL A 80 -6.96 -21.49 14.31
CA VAL A 80 -6.00 -22.57 14.05
C VAL A 80 -5.95 -23.53 15.24
N GLN A 81 -5.90 -23.01 16.48
CA GLN A 81 -5.91 -23.83 17.70
C GLN A 81 -7.22 -24.61 17.87
N ALA A 82 -8.35 -24.03 17.48
CA ALA A 82 -9.65 -24.71 17.50
C ALA A 82 -9.75 -25.84 16.45
N GLY A 83 -8.89 -25.84 15.42
CA GLY A 83 -8.81 -26.89 14.40
C GLY A 83 -9.91 -26.84 13.33
N ALA A 84 -10.85 -25.90 13.43
CA ALA A 84 -11.96 -25.72 12.47
C ALA A 84 -12.36 -24.25 12.38
N ALA A 85 -12.51 -23.74 11.15
CA ALA A 85 -13.04 -22.39 10.94
C ALA A 85 -14.55 -22.38 11.17
N ASN A 86 -15.04 -21.34 11.84
CA ASN A 86 -16.48 -21.11 11.96
C ASN A 86 -16.90 -19.93 11.07
N SER A 87 -18.13 -19.94 10.56
CA SER A 87 -18.61 -18.94 9.60
C SER A 87 -18.71 -17.53 10.19
N ALA A 88 -19.14 -17.41 11.44
CA ALA A 88 -19.32 -16.13 12.11
C ALA A 88 -18.00 -15.38 12.33
N THR A 89 -16.97 -16.07 12.83
CA THR A 89 -15.63 -15.51 13.05
C THR A 89 -14.93 -15.26 11.72
N THR A 90 -15.07 -16.14 10.72
CA THR A 90 -14.55 -15.89 9.36
C THR A 90 -15.15 -14.63 8.75
N GLN A 91 -16.46 -14.42 8.89
CA GLN A 91 -17.14 -13.23 8.39
C GLN A 91 -16.73 -11.96 9.15
N TYR A 92 -16.59 -12.04 10.47
CA TYR A 92 -16.08 -10.95 11.30
C TYR A 92 -14.67 -10.54 10.87
N ILE A 93 -13.73 -11.49 10.78
CA ILE A 93 -12.35 -11.26 10.32
C ILE A 93 -12.36 -10.60 8.94
N SER A 94 -13.14 -11.13 7.98
CA SER A 94 -13.27 -10.53 6.65
C SER A 94 -13.74 -9.07 6.69
N SER A 95 -14.72 -8.76 7.53
CA SER A 95 -15.25 -7.39 7.66
C SER A 95 -14.23 -6.42 8.26
N GLU A 96 -13.52 -6.85 9.30
CA GLU A 96 -12.49 -6.05 9.95
C GLU A 96 -11.28 -5.86 9.00
N SER A 97 -10.97 -6.83 8.13
CA SER A 97 -9.81 -6.75 7.22
C SER A 97 -10.06 -5.68 6.17
N LYS A 98 -11.30 -5.58 5.68
CA LYS A 98 -11.72 -4.52 4.76
C LYS A 98 -11.62 -3.13 5.39
N LYS A 99 -12.04 -2.98 6.65
CA LYS A 99 -11.90 -1.72 7.39
C LYS A 99 -10.43 -1.34 7.55
N LEU A 100 -9.59 -2.30 7.91
CA LEU A 100 -8.16 -2.09 8.05
C LEU A 100 -7.51 -1.66 6.74
N TYR A 101 -7.82 -2.33 5.62
CA TYR A 101 -7.36 -1.91 4.29
C TYR A 101 -7.75 -0.46 3.96
N ALA A 102 -8.97 -0.05 4.30
CA ALA A 102 -9.43 1.32 4.05
C ALA A 102 -8.67 2.35 4.91
N VAL A 103 -8.33 2.00 6.15
CA VAL A 103 -7.52 2.87 7.03
C VAL A 103 -6.10 2.99 6.50
N ILE A 104 -5.45 1.88 6.17
CA ILE A 104 -4.09 1.88 5.62
C ILE A 104 -4.04 2.68 4.32
N GLY A 105 -5.01 2.47 3.42
CA GLY A 105 -5.06 3.21 2.16
C GLY A 105 -5.18 4.73 2.34
N ARG A 106 -5.87 5.19 3.40
CA ARG A 106 -5.97 6.61 3.73
C ARG A 106 -4.66 7.16 4.29
N GLU A 107 -4.06 6.47 5.25
CA GLU A 107 -2.77 6.85 5.84
C GLU A 107 -1.67 6.88 4.75
N TRP A 108 -1.69 5.90 3.85
CA TRP A 108 -0.81 5.85 2.71
C TRP A 108 -1.00 7.02 1.75
N ALA A 109 -2.25 7.34 1.36
CA ALA A 109 -2.51 8.44 0.45
C ALA A 109 -2.01 9.79 0.99
N GLU A 110 -2.18 10.02 2.30
CA GLU A 110 -1.66 11.19 2.98
C GLU A 110 -0.12 11.23 2.96
N HIS A 111 0.53 10.12 3.35
CA HIS A 111 1.99 10.00 3.33
C HIS A 111 2.58 10.17 1.92
N TYR A 112 2.01 9.48 0.94
CA TYR A 112 2.42 9.53 -0.46
C TYR A 112 2.33 10.96 -0.98
N SER A 113 1.18 11.63 -0.79
CA SER A 113 0.99 13.02 -1.25
C SER A 113 2.03 13.95 -0.63
N LYS A 114 2.20 13.88 0.70
CA LYS A 114 3.15 14.71 1.44
C LYS A 114 4.59 14.54 0.96
N THR A 115 4.98 13.32 0.61
CA THR A 115 6.37 12.98 0.28
C THR A 115 6.69 13.16 -1.21
N THR A 116 5.70 13.03 -2.10
CA THR A 116 5.97 12.92 -3.55
C THR A 116 5.55 14.12 -4.38
N VAL A 117 4.59 14.94 -3.93
CA VAL A 117 4.04 16.05 -4.75
C VAL A 117 5.13 17.03 -5.15
N ASN A 118 5.98 17.45 -4.21
CA ASN A 118 7.03 18.43 -4.47
C ASN A 118 8.13 17.86 -5.37
N ILE A 119 8.51 16.60 -5.17
CA ILE A 119 9.47 15.90 -6.02
C ILE A 119 8.93 15.76 -7.44
N LEU A 120 7.66 15.40 -7.61
CA LEU A 120 7.02 15.29 -8.92
C LEU A 120 6.99 16.65 -9.65
N ASN A 121 6.69 17.74 -8.94
CA ASN A 121 6.71 19.09 -9.49
C ASN A 121 8.14 19.54 -9.86
N LEU A 122 9.12 19.20 -9.01
CA LEU A 122 10.52 19.45 -9.28
C LEU A 122 10.99 18.70 -10.54
N LEU A 123 10.69 17.41 -10.65
CA LEU A 123 11.02 16.60 -11.83
C LEU A 123 10.42 17.20 -13.11
N ASP A 124 9.18 17.69 -13.07
CA ASP A 124 8.56 18.38 -14.20
C ASP A 124 9.26 19.72 -14.53
N THR A 125 9.75 20.42 -13.51
CA THR A 125 10.50 21.68 -13.66
C THR A 125 11.89 21.44 -14.26
N VAL A 126 12.66 20.50 -13.70
CA VAL A 126 14.05 20.25 -14.10
C VAL A 126 14.15 19.43 -15.38
N LYS A 127 13.07 18.74 -15.79
CA LYS A 127 12.99 18.00 -17.05
C LYS A 127 13.52 18.82 -18.24
N GLY A 128 13.23 20.11 -18.31
CA GLY A 128 13.59 20.96 -19.46
C GLY A 128 15.01 21.52 -19.43
N ILE A 129 15.77 21.27 -18.35
CA ILE A 129 17.16 21.74 -18.18
C ILE A 129 18.16 20.59 -18.15
N ILE A 130 17.72 19.37 -17.83
CA ILE A 130 18.60 18.20 -17.82
C ILE A 130 18.88 17.70 -19.24
N PRO A 131 20.08 17.13 -19.51
CA PRO A 131 20.42 16.61 -20.84
C PRO A 131 19.52 15.48 -21.34
N ASP A 132 19.01 14.64 -20.42
CA ASP A 132 18.12 13.52 -20.73
C ASP A 132 16.76 13.67 -20.03
N GLU A 133 15.82 14.33 -20.71
CA GLU A 133 14.45 14.53 -20.22
C GLU A 133 13.71 13.22 -19.89
N SER A 134 14.12 12.11 -20.53
CA SER A 134 13.47 10.82 -20.35
C SER A 134 13.71 10.25 -18.95
N ARG A 135 14.82 10.61 -18.31
CA ARG A 135 15.12 10.23 -16.91
C ARG A 135 14.12 10.83 -15.94
N ALA A 136 13.83 12.13 -16.05
CA ALA A 136 12.82 12.78 -15.21
C ALA A 136 11.43 12.15 -15.41
N THR A 137 11.07 11.85 -16.66
CA THR A 137 9.82 11.16 -16.97
C THR A 137 9.77 9.74 -16.39
N TYR A 138 10.88 9.00 -16.47
CA TYR A 138 11.01 7.67 -15.90
C TYR A 138 10.85 7.69 -14.38
N ALA A 139 11.58 8.58 -13.68
CA ALA A 139 11.49 8.76 -12.24
C ALA A 139 10.06 9.10 -11.80
N ALA A 140 9.44 10.09 -12.45
CA ALA A 140 8.07 10.50 -12.14
C ALA A 140 7.06 9.36 -12.34
N ASN A 141 7.19 8.58 -13.42
CA ASN A 141 6.30 7.45 -13.68
C ASN A 141 6.47 6.33 -12.64
N LYS A 142 7.69 6.09 -12.16
CA LYS A 142 7.99 5.11 -11.12
C LYS A 142 7.38 5.51 -9.78
N ILE A 143 7.54 6.77 -9.38
CA ILE A 143 6.89 7.34 -8.18
C ILE A 143 5.36 7.17 -8.26
N LYS A 144 4.75 7.56 -9.39
CA LYS A 144 3.30 7.50 -9.60
C LYS A 144 2.69 6.10 -9.48
N LYS A 145 3.46 5.03 -9.67
CA LYS A 145 2.95 3.65 -9.50
C LYS A 145 2.47 3.37 -8.08
N ALA A 146 3.03 4.04 -7.08
CA ALA A 146 2.66 3.84 -5.68
C ALA A 146 1.60 4.83 -5.19
N ALA A 147 0.96 5.61 -6.07
CA ALA A 147 -0.04 6.60 -5.67
C ALA A 147 -1.25 5.99 -4.95
N THR A 148 -1.60 4.74 -5.28
CA THR A 148 -2.73 4.03 -4.70
C THR A 148 -2.25 2.80 -3.95
N TRP A 149 -2.76 2.61 -2.74
CA TRP A 149 -2.49 1.42 -1.92
C TRP A 149 -2.96 0.13 -2.61
N ASN A 150 -2.21 -0.97 -2.44
CA ASN A 150 -2.59 -2.33 -2.88
C ASN A 150 -2.98 -2.42 -4.37
N THR A 151 -2.17 -1.85 -5.25
CA THR A 151 -2.30 -2.11 -6.70
C THR A 151 -1.41 -3.29 -7.10
N THR A 152 -0.14 -3.25 -6.73
CA THR A 152 0.83 -4.35 -6.87
C THR A 152 1.92 -4.18 -5.82
N ILE A 153 2.39 -5.27 -5.21
CA ILE A 153 3.46 -5.25 -4.20
C ILE A 153 4.76 -4.59 -4.71
N ASP A 154 5.08 -4.73 -6.00
CA ASP A 154 6.25 -4.10 -6.63
C ASP A 154 6.16 -2.57 -6.70
N ASN A 155 4.98 -1.96 -6.50
CA ASN A 155 4.83 -0.52 -6.61
C ASN A 155 5.64 0.24 -5.56
N TYR A 156 5.82 -0.34 -4.37
CA TYR A 156 6.66 0.26 -3.32
C TYR A 156 8.15 0.20 -3.69
N ASN A 157 8.59 -0.86 -4.37
CA ASN A 157 9.95 -0.93 -4.94
C ASN A 157 10.14 0.09 -6.05
N PHE A 158 9.11 0.29 -6.90
CA PHE A 158 9.14 1.32 -7.94
C PHE A 158 9.15 2.73 -7.35
N LEU A 159 8.44 2.98 -6.24
CA LEU A 159 8.54 4.24 -5.53
C LEU A 159 9.98 4.53 -5.13
N LYS A 160 10.64 3.59 -4.42
CA LYS A 160 12.04 3.75 -4.04
C LYS A 160 12.95 4.01 -5.25
N GLN A 161 12.82 3.21 -6.32
CA GLN A 161 13.58 3.44 -7.55
C GLN A 161 13.36 4.84 -8.15
N GLY A 162 12.13 5.33 -8.15
CA GLY A 162 11.81 6.65 -8.68
C GLY A 162 12.32 7.78 -7.80
N MET A 163 12.30 7.61 -6.49
CA MET A 163 12.86 8.57 -5.52
C MET A 163 14.39 8.60 -5.63
N ASP A 164 15.05 7.43 -5.61
CA ASP A 164 16.51 7.32 -5.75
C ASP A 164 16.98 7.90 -7.11
N GLU A 165 16.20 7.74 -8.19
CA GLU A 165 16.52 8.36 -9.49
C GLU A 165 16.29 9.88 -9.48
N ALA A 166 15.28 10.38 -8.76
CA ALA A 166 15.06 11.81 -8.61
C ALA A 166 16.21 12.50 -7.87
N ASP A 167 16.75 11.86 -6.82
CA ASP A 167 17.92 12.35 -6.09
C ASP A 167 19.16 12.39 -7.00
N LYS A 168 19.39 11.33 -7.79
CA LYS A 168 20.49 11.30 -8.77
C LYS A 168 20.36 12.38 -9.84
N ILE A 169 19.15 12.65 -10.32
CA ILE A 169 18.94 13.73 -11.28
C ILE A 169 19.37 15.07 -10.69
N LEU A 170 19.12 15.30 -9.40
CA LEU A 170 19.59 16.52 -8.74
C LEU A 170 21.12 16.57 -8.60
N GLU A 171 21.75 15.44 -8.27
CA GLU A 171 23.22 15.33 -8.20
C GLU A 171 23.89 15.51 -9.58
N ASP A 172 23.27 15.01 -10.65
CA ASP A 172 23.80 15.05 -12.01
C ASP A 172 23.59 16.39 -12.74
N LEU A 173 23.02 17.41 -12.09
CA LEU A 173 22.77 18.73 -12.71
C LEU A 173 24.04 19.52 -13.07
N GLU A 174 25.23 18.92 -12.92
CA GLU A 174 26.56 19.54 -13.15
C GLU A 174 26.73 20.89 -12.42
N LEU A 175 25.99 21.07 -11.33
CA LEU A 175 26.17 22.17 -10.39
C LEU A 175 27.33 21.81 -9.46
N ASP A 176 28.12 22.80 -9.03
CA ASP A 176 29.12 22.57 -7.99
C ASP A 176 28.45 21.90 -6.78
N GLU A 177 29.08 20.87 -6.19
CA GLU A 177 28.50 20.09 -5.07
C GLU A 177 28.08 20.96 -3.88
N ASP A 178 28.75 22.11 -3.72
CA ASP A 178 28.49 23.13 -2.69
C ASP A 178 27.64 24.32 -3.20
N SER A 179 27.02 24.23 -4.38
CA SER A 179 26.21 25.31 -4.92
C SER A 179 24.95 25.53 -4.09
N ASP A 180 24.66 26.80 -3.81
CA ASP A 180 23.41 27.25 -3.20
C ASP A 180 22.19 26.79 -4.02
N ILE A 181 22.34 26.59 -5.34
CA ILE A 181 21.29 26.11 -6.24
C ILE A 181 20.90 24.66 -5.90
N LEU A 182 21.86 23.76 -5.72
CA LEU A 182 21.56 22.36 -5.39
C LEU A 182 20.88 22.26 -4.02
N THR A 183 21.37 23.03 -3.05
CA THR A 183 20.75 23.14 -1.72
C THR A 183 19.32 23.67 -1.82
N PHE A 184 19.09 24.69 -2.66
CA PHE A 184 17.76 25.23 -2.90
C PHE A 184 16.82 24.21 -3.56
N LEU A 185 17.27 23.47 -4.58
CA LEU A 185 16.45 22.45 -5.25
C LEU A 185 16.08 21.30 -4.31
N LYS A 186 16.98 20.89 -3.41
CA LYS A 186 16.67 19.93 -2.32
C LYS A 186 15.60 20.49 -1.38
N LEU A 187 15.70 21.76 -0.98
CA LEU A 187 14.67 22.39 -0.16
C LEU A 187 13.31 22.49 -0.88
N VAL A 188 13.32 22.72 -2.20
CA VAL A 188 12.10 22.72 -3.02
C VAL A 188 11.49 21.31 -3.07
N SER A 189 12.31 20.26 -3.27
CA SER A 189 11.85 18.87 -3.31
C SER A 189 11.23 18.42 -1.99
N GLU A 190 11.75 18.92 -0.86
CA GLU A 190 11.24 18.67 0.48
C GLU A 190 10.04 19.56 0.86
N GLY A 191 9.71 20.57 0.05
CA GLY A 191 8.67 21.56 0.39
C GLY A 191 9.05 22.49 1.53
N LYS A 192 10.35 22.72 1.75
CA LYS A 192 10.90 23.54 2.84
C LYS A 192 11.57 24.83 2.33
N ALA A 193 11.63 25.04 1.03
CA ALA A 193 12.20 26.26 0.45
C ALA A 193 11.36 27.49 0.80
N THR A 194 12.04 28.52 1.30
CA THR A 194 11.45 29.82 1.66
C THR A 194 12.12 30.94 0.88
N LEU A 195 11.58 32.17 1.00
CA LEU A 195 12.21 33.35 0.41
C LEU A 195 13.65 33.59 0.93
N LEU A 196 13.96 33.16 2.16
CA LEU A 196 15.30 33.28 2.73
C LEU A 196 16.33 32.39 2.03
N ASN A 197 15.86 31.35 1.35
CA ASN A 197 16.71 30.44 0.60
C ASN A 197 16.99 30.94 -0.83
N ILE A 198 16.43 32.08 -1.24
CA ILE A 198 16.65 32.64 -2.57
C ILE A 198 17.75 33.69 -2.49
N THR A 199 18.95 33.30 -2.92
CA THR A 199 20.11 34.18 -3.08
C THR A 199 20.13 34.85 -4.46
N GLU A 200 21.01 35.83 -4.65
CA GLU A 200 21.19 36.46 -5.96
C GLU A 200 21.68 35.47 -7.02
N GLU A 201 22.55 34.53 -6.64
CA GLU A 201 22.99 33.42 -7.48
C GLU A 201 21.80 32.57 -7.96
N ILE A 202 20.92 32.17 -7.03
CA ILE A 202 19.72 31.38 -7.36
C ILE A 202 18.80 32.17 -8.29
N LEU A 203 18.58 33.46 -8.05
CA LEU A 203 17.75 34.30 -8.93
C LEU A 203 18.32 34.43 -10.34
N LEU A 204 19.64 34.56 -10.47
CA LEU A 204 20.31 34.63 -11.77
C LEU A 204 20.17 33.31 -12.52
N TRP A 205 20.39 32.19 -11.84
CA TRP A 205 20.24 30.86 -12.41
C TRP A 205 18.79 30.57 -12.86
N ILE A 206 17.79 30.87 -12.01
CA ILE A 206 16.37 30.71 -12.37
C ILE A 206 16.02 31.48 -13.65
N LYS A 207 16.63 32.65 -13.86
CA LYS A 207 16.41 33.47 -15.05
C LYS A 207 17.17 32.92 -16.27
N SER A 208 18.41 32.48 -16.12
CA SER A 208 19.21 31.93 -17.23
C SER A 208 18.58 30.65 -17.78
N GLU A 209 18.06 29.80 -16.90
CA GLU A 209 17.43 28.53 -17.26
C GLU A 209 15.96 28.67 -17.68
N GLY A 210 15.40 29.89 -17.69
CA GLY A 210 14.01 30.11 -18.09
C GLY A 210 12.99 29.41 -17.17
N LEU A 211 13.28 29.36 -15.86
CA LEU A 211 12.46 28.67 -14.84
C LEU A 211 11.57 29.60 -14.02
N SER A 212 11.57 30.90 -14.34
CA SER A 212 10.92 31.95 -13.54
C SER A 212 9.41 31.75 -13.34
N ASP A 213 8.72 31.11 -14.27
CA ASP A 213 7.29 30.77 -14.22
C ASP A 213 7.01 29.31 -13.81
N LYS A 214 8.08 28.50 -13.67
CA LYS A 214 7.98 27.06 -13.36
C LYS A 214 8.19 26.76 -11.88
N ILE A 215 9.00 27.56 -11.19
CA ILE A 215 9.25 27.38 -9.75
C ILE A 215 8.15 28.08 -8.94
N LYS A 216 7.51 27.31 -8.05
CA LYS A 216 6.48 27.81 -7.13
C LYS A 216 6.95 27.68 -5.69
N LEU A 217 6.97 28.80 -4.97
CA LEU A 217 7.10 28.80 -3.52
C LEU A 217 5.72 28.57 -2.92
N THR A 218 5.60 27.58 -2.05
CA THR A 218 4.36 27.28 -1.34
C THR A 218 4.58 27.67 0.12
N PHE A 219 3.72 28.53 0.66
CA PHE A 219 3.79 29.07 2.03
C PHE A 219 2.70 28.47 2.91
#